data_AF-A0A843DV20-F1
#
_entry.id   AF-A0A843DV20-F1
#
_cell.length_a   1.000
_cell.length_b   1.000
_cell.length_c   1.000
_cell.angle_alpha   90.00
_cell.angle_beta   90.00
_cell.angle_gamma   90.00
#
_symmetry.space_group_name_H-M   'P 1'
#
loop_
_entity.id
_entity.type
_entity.pdbx_description
1 polymer ?
#
loop_
_entity_poly.entity_id
_entity_poly.type
_entity_poly.pdbx_seq_one_letter_code
_entity_poly.pdbx_strand_id
1 'polypeptide(L)'
;PILPYINDTKENLEGILSLCRDAGVERILSFGFGMTLREGNREYFYQKLDELFPGLSTRYSAEFGLRYAIESPNSAELERVFSAFCEREGVERRPERIFSYLYEMERDRQATLF
;
A
#
# COMPACT_ATOMS: atom_id res chain seq x y z
N PRO A 1 0.19 0.14 -4.27
CA PRO A 1 1.54 -0.24 -3.76
C PRO A 1 2.40 1.02 -3.70
N ILE A 2 3.15 1.19 -2.62
CA ILE A 2 4.14 2.26 -2.49
C ILE A 2 5.50 1.66 -2.78
N LEU A 3 6.20 2.23 -3.75
CA LEU A 3 7.50 1.79 -4.24
C LEU A 3 8.59 2.68 -3.62
N PRO A 4 9.51 2.12 -2.82
CA PRO A 4 10.60 2.89 -2.22
C PRO A 4 11.34 3.75 -3.24
N TYR A 5 11.61 5.02 -2.92
CA TYR A 5 12.31 5.97 -3.78
C TYR A 5 11.64 6.40 -5.09
N ILE A 6 10.42 5.94 -5.38
CA ILE A 6 9.72 6.26 -6.64
C ILE A 6 8.48 7.09 -6.36
N ASN A 7 7.58 6.56 -5.53
CA ASN A 7 6.31 7.21 -5.21
C ASN A 7 5.98 7.16 -3.71
N ASP A 8 7.00 6.88 -2.89
CA ASP A 8 6.92 6.85 -1.42
C ASP A 8 7.08 8.23 -0.79
N THR A 9 6.45 9.22 -1.41
CA THR A 9 6.39 10.58 -0.92
C THR A 9 5.08 10.85 -0.21
N LYS A 10 5.11 11.78 0.75
CA LYS A 10 3.93 12.26 1.44
C LYS A 10 2.91 12.83 0.46
N GLU A 11 3.36 13.63 -0.51
CA GLU A 11 2.50 14.30 -1.48
C GLU A 11 1.74 13.30 -2.34
N ASN A 12 2.38 12.21 -2.77
CA ASN A 12 1.72 11.16 -3.54
C ASN A 12 0.66 10.45 -2.69
N LEU A 13 0.97 10.13 -1.42
CA LEU A 13 0.02 9.51 -0.52
C LEU A 13 -1.18 10.42 -0.23
N GLU A 14 -0.95 11.70 0.06
CA GLU A 14 -2.02 12.69 0.28
C GLU A 14 -2.92 12.84 -0.95
N GLY A 15 -2.35 12.78 -2.16
CA GLY A 15 -3.12 12.77 -3.40
C GLY A 15 -4.06 11.56 -3.50
N ILE A 16 -3.56 10.35 -3.23
CA ILE A 16 -4.39 9.13 -3.23
C ILE A 16 -5.50 9.25 -2.17
N LEU A 17 -5.17 9.71 -0.97
CA LEU A 17 -6.13 9.85 0.12
C LEU A 17 -7.19 10.92 -0.17
N SER A 18 -6.83 12.01 -0.84
CA SER A 18 -7.79 13.00 -1.33
C SER A 18 -8.80 12.35 -2.28
N LEU A 19 -8.34 11.53 -3.22
CA LEU A 19 -9.24 10.80 -4.12
C LEU A 19 -10.15 9.83 -3.36
N CYS A 20 -9.65 9.16 -2.31
CA CYS A 20 -10.48 8.32 -1.44
C CYS A 20 -11.57 9.12 -0.73
N ARG A 21 -11.24 10.32 -0.23
CA ARG A 21 -12.23 11.22 0.37
C ARG A 21 -13.30 11.61 -0.65
N ASP A 22 -12.88 12.07 -1.83
CA ASP A 22 -13.79 12.53 -2.89
C ASP A 22 -14.72 11.40 -3.36
N ALA A 23 -14.23 10.16 -3.33
CA ALA A 23 -15.01 8.97 -3.65
C ALA A 23 -15.90 8.45 -2.49
N GLY A 24 -15.84 9.06 -1.30
CA GLY A 24 -16.62 8.62 -0.13
C GLY A 24 -16.18 7.28 0.43
N VAL A 25 -14.89 6.94 0.36
CA VAL A 25 -14.36 5.69 0.90
C VAL A 25 -14.47 5.67 2.42
N GLU A 26 -15.18 4.69 2.97
CA GLU A 26 -15.40 4.56 4.42
C GLU A 26 -14.37 3.67 5.14
N ARG A 27 -13.69 2.78 4.40
CA ARG A 27 -12.78 1.76 4.95
C ARG A 27 -11.55 1.61 4.05
N ILE A 28 -10.35 1.65 4.63
CA ILE A 28 -9.10 1.43 3.89
C ILE A 28 -8.25 0.41 4.63
N LEU A 29 -7.89 -0.67 3.93
CA LEU A 29 -6.99 -1.70 4.45
C LEU A 29 -5.56 -1.41 3.97
N SER A 30 -4.64 -1.22 4.91
CA SER A 30 -3.21 -1.02 4.64
C SER A 30 -2.40 -2.07 5.40
N PHE A 31 -1.38 -2.63 4.74
CA PHE A 31 -0.42 -3.57 5.32
C PHE A 31 1.00 -2.97 5.37
N GLY A 32 1.07 -1.64 5.52
CA GLY A 32 2.31 -0.88 5.46
C GLY A 32 2.62 -0.34 4.06
N PHE A 33 3.68 0.45 3.98
CA PHE A 33 4.07 1.18 2.78
C PHE A 33 5.31 0.58 2.17
N GLY A 34 5.10 -0.22 1.15
CA GLY A 34 6.16 -0.95 0.49
C GLY A 34 5.60 -1.91 -0.53
N MET A 35 6.39 -2.94 -0.81
CA MET A 35 6.01 -3.96 -1.77
C MET A 35 6.56 -5.33 -1.39
N THR A 36 5.96 -6.35 -1.97
CA THR A 36 6.59 -7.69 -2.01
C THR A 36 7.37 -7.84 -3.30
N LEU A 37 8.64 -8.20 -3.16
CA LEU A 37 9.57 -8.42 -4.25
C LEU A 37 9.86 -9.92 -4.35
N ARG A 38 8.90 -10.65 -4.90
CA ARG A 38 8.93 -12.11 -5.03
C ARG A 38 10.07 -12.54 -5.96
N GLU A 39 10.64 -13.71 -5.66
CA GLU A 39 11.57 -14.39 -6.56
C GLU A 39 10.93 -14.60 -7.94
N GLY A 40 11.67 -14.35 -9.02
CA GLY A 40 11.21 -14.36 -10.41
C GLY A 40 10.60 -13.05 -10.91
N ASN A 41 9.96 -12.27 -10.03
CA ASN A 41 9.50 -10.92 -10.38
C ASN A 41 10.60 -9.86 -10.19
N ARG A 42 11.60 -10.15 -9.34
CA ARG A 42 12.65 -9.21 -8.97
C ARG A 42 13.50 -8.79 -10.15
N GLU A 43 13.91 -9.75 -10.98
CA GLU A 43 14.79 -9.54 -12.11
C GLU A 43 14.13 -8.61 -13.14
N TYR A 44 12.87 -8.87 -13.46
CA TYR A 44 12.08 -8.01 -14.34
C TYR A 44 11.89 -6.62 -13.74
N PHE A 45 11.57 -6.54 -12.44
CA PHE A 45 11.42 -5.26 -11.76
C PHE A 45 12.70 -4.44 -11.81
N TYR A 46 13.88 -5.04 -11.55
CA TYR A 46 15.16 -4.35 -11.59
C TYR A 46 15.54 -3.91 -13.01
N GLN A 47 15.24 -4.72 -14.02
CA GLN A 47 15.39 -4.30 -15.41
C GLN A 47 14.56 -3.03 -15.71
N LYS A 48 13.30 -2.99 -15.27
CA LYS A 48 12.46 -1.79 -15.44
C LYS A 48 12.90 -0.61 -14.60
N LEU A 49 13.47 -0.84 -13.42
CA LEU A 49 14.10 0.22 -12.64
C LEU A 49 15.26 0.85 -13.40
N ASP A 50 16.14 0.07 -14.02
CA ASP A 50 17.26 0.65 -14.76
C ASP A 50 16.85 1.37 -16.05
N GLU A 51 15.78 0.89 -16.71
CA GLU A 51 15.21 1.57 -17.90
C GLU A 51 14.58 2.92 -17.55
N LEU A 52 13.83 3.00 -16.44
CA LEU A 52 13.00 4.17 -16.10
C LEU A 52 13.67 5.10 -15.06
N PHE A 53 14.50 4.55 -14.20
CA PHE A 53 15.16 5.21 -13.07
C PHE A 53 16.63 4.75 -12.96
N PRO A 54 17.50 5.13 -13.92
CA PRO A 54 18.86 4.59 -14.02
C PRO A 54 19.62 4.61 -12.68
N GLY A 55 20.16 3.45 -12.30
CA GLY A 55 20.95 3.26 -11.07
C GLY A 55 20.12 2.90 -9.83
N LEU A 56 18.78 2.96 -9.90
CA LEU A 56 17.92 2.65 -8.77
C LEU A 56 17.91 1.15 -8.45
N SER A 57 18.10 0.26 -9.43
CA SER A 57 18.19 -1.20 -9.19
C SER A 57 19.38 -1.54 -8.28
N THR A 58 20.50 -0.84 -8.43
CA THR A 58 21.71 -1.04 -7.63
C THR A 58 21.46 -0.63 -6.18
N ARG A 59 20.79 0.51 -5.97
CA ARG A 59 20.36 0.93 -4.63
C ARG A 59 19.42 -0.09 -3.99
N TYR A 60 18.41 -0.54 -4.74
CA TYR A 60 17.48 -1.55 -4.27
C TYR A 60 18.18 -2.87 -3.89
N SER A 61 19.12 -3.33 -4.73
CA SER A 61 19.90 -4.54 -4.45
C SER A 61 20.77 -4.39 -3.19
N ALA A 62 21.47 -3.27 -3.06
CA ALA A 62 22.35 -3.01 -1.92
C ALA A 62 21.57 -2.89 -0.60
N GLU A 63 20.40 -2.25 -0.63
CA GLU A 63 19.62 -2.00 0.57
C GLU A 63 18.73 -3.17 0.93
N PHE A 64 17.96 -3.71 -0.02
CA PHE A 64 16.92 -4.70 0.28
C PHE A 64 17.37 -6.14 0.05
N GLY A 65 18.42 -6.37 -0.74
CA GLY A 65 18.95 -7.70 -1.03
C GLY A 65 17.89 -8.62 -1.63
N LEU A 66 17.77 -9.84 -1.08
CA LEU A 66 16.81 -10.85 -1.54
C LEU A 66 15.52 -10.90 -0.73
N ARG A 67 15.22 -9.87 0.08
CA ARG A 67 14.03 -9.84 0.94
C ARG A 67 12.73 -9.95 0.13
N TYR A 68 11.81 -10.78 0.62
CA TYR A 68 10.50 -10.99 0.00
C TYR A 68 9.58 -9.78 0.17
N ALA A 69 9.61 -9.13 1.32
CA ALA A 69 8.88 -7.90 1.60
C ALA A 69 9.88 -6.79 1.90
N ILE A 70 9.68 -5.64 1.28
CA ILE A 70 10.51 -4.46 1.46
C ILE A 70 9.60 -3.30 1.87
N GLU A 71 10.11 -2.49 2.79
CA GLU A 71 9.42 -1.35 3.35
C GLU A 71 10.10 -0.08 2.83
N SER A 72 9.31 0.98 2.59
CA SER A 72 9.87 2.29 2.27
C SER A 72 10.65 2.84 3.49
N PRO A 73 11.79 3.50 3.26
CA PRO A 73 12.45 4.27 4.33
C PRO A 73 11.56 5.37 4.94
N ASN A 74 10.56 5.83 4.18
CA ASN A 74 9.61 6.86 4.62
C ASN A 74 8.37 6.28 5.30
N SER A 75 8.27 4.96 5.51
CA SER A 75 7.06 4.31 6.01
C SER A 75 6.52 4.88 7.31
N ALA A 76 7.40 5.27 8.25
CA ALA A 76 6.97 5.88 9.51
C ALA A 76 6.32 7.25 9.30
N GLU A 77 6.70 8.01 8.27
CA GLU A 77 6.03 9.25 7.90
C GLU A 77 4.71 8.97 7.17
N LEU A 78 4.73 8.04 6.21
CA LEU A 78 3.54 7.65 5.45
C LEU A 78 2.44 7.10 6.38
N GLU A 79 2.80 6.29 7.38
CA GLU A 79 1.86 5.78 8.38
C GLU A 79 1.27 6.90 9.25
N ARG A 80 2.07 7.90 9.62
CA ARG A 80 1.55 9.09 10.34
C ARG A 80 0.54 9.85 9.50
N VAL A 81 0.85 10.10 8.23
CA VAL A 81 -0.05 10.80 7.29
C VAL A 81 -1.34 10.02 7.08
N PHE A 82 -1.22 8.72 6.82
CA PHE A 82 -2.36 7.82 6.63
C PHE A 82 -3.26 7.73 7.87
N SER A 83 -2.68 7.47 9.03
CA SER A 83 -3.42 7.38 10.30
C SER A 83 -4.15 8.70 10.61
N ALA A 84 -3.47 9.84 10.46
CA ALA A 84 -4.07 11.15 10.69
C ALA A 84 -5.21 11.47 9.71
N PHE A 85 -5.08 11.07 8.44
CA PHE A 85 -6.16 11.17 7.47
C PHE A 85 -7.36 10.32 7.91
N CYS A 86 -7.15 9.03 8.20
CA CYS A 86 -8.23 8.13 8.57
C CYS A 86 -8.98 8.59 9.83
N GLU A 87 -8.25 9.06 10.84
CA GLU A 87 -8.85 9.61 12.07
C GLU A 87 -9.68 10.86 11.81
N ARG A 88 -9.18 11.78 10.97
CA ARG A 88 -9.88 13.02 10.63
C ARG A 88 -11.14 12.78 9.78
N GLU A 89 -11.07 11.88 8.82
CA GLU A 89 -12.18 11.60 7.90
C GLU A 89 -13.16 10.53 8.43
N GLY A 90 -12.86 9.90 9.57
CA GLY A 90 -13.65 8.80 10.11
C GLY A 90 -13.56 7.51 9.29
N VAL A 91 -12.48 7.33 8.54
CA VAL A 91 -12.23 6.12 7.73
C VAL A 91 -11.70 5.02 8.64
N GLU A 92 -12.39 3.88 8.67
CA GLU A 92 -11.95 2.72 9.45
C GLU A 92 -10.76 2.04 8.76
N ARG A 93 -9.69 1.83 9.53
CA ARG A 93 -8.41 1.27 9.05
C ARG A 93 -7.99 -0.01 9.77
N ARG A 94 -8.71 -0.42 10.81
CA ARG A 94 -8.36 -1.61 11.60
C ARG A 94 -8.73 -2.86 10.83
N PRO A 95 -7.76 -3.75 10.51
CA PRO A 95 -8.02 -4.95 9.72
C PRO A 95 -9.16 -5.79 10.29
N GLU A 96 -9.23 -5.96 11.61
CA GLU A 96 -10.25 -6.78 12.27
C GLU A 96 -11.65 -6.26 11.98
N ARG A 97 -11.86 -4.94 12.07
CA ARG A 97 -13.15 -4.28 11.81
C ARG A 97 -13.53 -4.39 10.34
N ILE A 98 -12.56 -4.20 9.43
CA ILE A 98 -12.79 -4.29 7.99
C ILE A 98 -13.15 -5.73 7.60
N PHE A 99 -12.40 -6.71 8.08
CA PHE A 99 -12.68 -8.12 7.78
C PHE A 99 -14.02 -8.58 8.38
N SER A 100 -14.35 -8.20 9.62
CA SER A 100 -15.67 -8.48 10.19
C SER A 100 -16.81 -7.94 9.31
N TYR A 101 -16.69 -6.69 8.84
CA TYR A 101 -17.67 -6.10 7.92
C TYR A 101 -17.78 -6.88 6.60
N LEU A 102 -16.64 -7.27 6.01
CA LEU A 102 -16.64 -8.07 4.78
C LEU A 102 -17.32 -9.42 4.97
N TYR A 103 -17.06 -10.11 6.09
CA TYR A 103 -17.69 -11.39 6.41
C TYR A 103 -19.21 -11.28 6.61
N GLU A 104 -19.67 -10.24 7.30
CA GLU A 104 -21.11 -9.97 7.47
C GLU A 104 -21.78 -9.73 6.11
N MET A 105 -21.16 -8.91 5.26
CA MET A 105 -21.68 -8.61 3.93
C MET A 105 -21.72 -9.83 3.01
N GLU A 106 -20.70 -10.70 3.04
CA GLU A 106 -20.70 -11.95 2.28
C GLU A 106 -21.77 -12.92 2.76
N ARG A 107 -22.02 -12.99 4.07
CA ARG A 107 -23.08 -13.81 4.65
C ARG A 107 -24.46 -13.40 4.14
N ASP A 108 -24.72 -12.09 4.09
CA ASP A 108 -25.99 -11.54 3.60
C ASP A 108 -26.17 -11.79 2.09
N ARG A 109 -25.07 -11.80 1.31
CA ARG A 109 -25.11 -12.11 -0.13
C ARG A 109 -25.31 -13.60 -0.42
N GLN A 110 -24.75 -14.49 0.41
CA GLN A 110 -24.88 -15.94 0.24
C GLN A 110 -26.29 -16.46 0.58
N ALA A 111 -27.12 -15.67 1.29
CA ALA A 111 -28.52 -15.98 1.57
C ALA A 111 -29.46 -15.89 0.34
N THR A 112 -28.97 -15.47 -0.84
CA THR A 112 -29.77 -15.28 -2.07
C THR A 112 -29.67 -16.42 -3.10
N LEU A 113 -29.30 -17.63 -2.67
CA LEU A 113 -29.27 -18.83 -3.53
C LEU A 113 -30.51 -19.72 -3.33
N PHE A 114 -31.71 -19.15 -3.30
CA PHE A 114 -32.99 -19.86 -3.45
C PHE A 114 -34.04 -18.97 -4.11
#